data_AF-A0A0C2WS04-F1
#
_entry.id   AF-A0A0C2WS04-F1
#
_cell.length_a   1.000
_cell.length_b   1.000
_cell.length_c   1.000
_cell.angle_alpha   90.00
_cell.angle_beta   90.00
_cell.angle_gamma   90.00
#
_symmetry.space_group_name_H-M   'P 1'
#
loop_
_entity.id
_entity.type
_entity.pdbx_description
1 polymer ?
#
loop_
_entity_poly.entity_id
_entity_poly.type
_entity_poly.pdbx_seq_one_letter_code
_entity_poly.pdbx_strand_id
1 'polypeptide(L)'
;MKLTPELIAQSKSSLNPLKERQLDLRGLQIPAIENLGAARDQHDALDLTDNSLTVLSNLPLSRRLKTLHLSNNRIAALSPNLHVSCPNLTTLILTNNNVQQLGDLEPLQHMRYLTYLSLLGNPVRERKYYREWMVWRCKALRVLDFIRIRERERAHARTLFLTPDELETALATQLASTITTSAAKAAAASIIDEPSAARAASSAGPGGKAGRLMTAEEKARIKAAIAKATSAEEIKALERSLREGWIPQE
;
A
#
# COMPACT_ATOMS: atom_id res chain seq x y z
N MET A 1 -3.76 -22.88 9.46
CA MET A 1 -4.54 -22.34 10.60
C MET A 1 -4.91 -20.89 10.30
N LYS A 2 -6.10 -20.38 10.69
CA LYS A 2 -6.39 -18.94 10.53
C LYS A 2 -5.64 -18.13 11.58
N LEU A 3 -5.21 -16.91 11.23
CA LEU A 3 -4.55 -16.00 12.16
C LEU A 3 -5.61 -15.30 13.02
N THR A 4 -5.88 -15.85 14.21
CA THR A 4 -6.86 -15.29 15.15
C THR A 4 -6.18 -14.42 16.23
N PRO A 5 -6.93 -13.50 16.88
CA PRO A 5 -6.40 -12.72 18.00
C PRO A 5 -5.85 -13.58 19.13
N GLU A 6 -6.50 -14.72 19.43
CA GLU A 6 -6.09 -15.64 20.49
C GLU A 6 -4.75 -16.30 20.16
N LEU A 7 -4.56 -16.70 18.90
CA LEU A 7 -3.30 -17.25 18.42
C LEU A 7 -2.17 -16.22 18.57
N ILE A 8 -2.42 -14.96 18.20
CA ILE A 8 -1.45 -13.86 18.35
C ILE A 8 -1.10 -13.66 19.84
N ALA A 9 -2.09 -13.67 20.73
CA ALA A 9 -1.87 -13.48 22.17
C ALA A 9 -1.10 -14.65 22.82
N GLN A 10 -1.26 -15.87 22.32
CA GLN A 10 -0.55 -17.07 22.80
C GLN A 10 0.82 -17.24 22.17
N SER A 11 1.08 -16.57 21.05
CA SER A 11 2.34 -16.68 20.31
C SER A 11 3.51 -16.10 21.08
N LYS A 12 4.69 -16.70 20.89
CA LYS A 12 5.89 -16.29 21.62
C LYS A 12 6.34 -14.90 21.17
N SER A 13 6.39 -13.97 22.11
CA SER A 13 6.99 -12.65 21.94
C SER A 13 8.30 -12.59 22.74
N SER A 14 9.43 -12.41 22.05
CA SER A 14 10.75 -12.40 22.70
C SER A 14 11.72 -11.45 22.01
N LEU A 15 12.82 -11.11 22.68
CA LEU A 15 13.87 -10.28 22.08
C LEU A 15 14.74 -11.14 21.16
N ASN A 16 14.86 -10.75 19.89
CA ASN A 16 15.74 -11.46 18.94
C ASN A 16 17.22 -11.03 19.14
N PRO A 17 18.20 -11.70 18.47
CA PRO A 17 19.62 -11.37 18.59
C PRO A 17 19.99 -9.93 18.21
N LEU A 18 19.15 -9.24 17.43
CA LEU A 18 19.32 -7.83 17.05
C LEU A 18 18.68 -6.87 18.06
N LYS A 19 18.21 -7.37 19.21
CA LYS A 19 17.52 -6.61 20.26
C LYS A 19 16.20 -6.01 19.80
N GLU A 20 15.52 -6.65 18.84
CA GLU A 20 14.18 -6.28 18.38
C GLU A 20 13.15 -7.16 19.09
N ARG A 21 12.03 -6.57 19.54
CA ARG A 21 10.92 -7.37 20.06
C ARG A 21 10.23 -8.09 18.90
N GLN A 22 10.42 -9.40 18.82
CA GLN A 22 9.92 -10.25 17.74
C GLN A 22 8.71 -11.06 18.18
N LEU A 23 7.66 -11.05 17.35
CA LEU A 23 6.55 -12.01 17.43
C LEU A 23 6.84 -13.20 16.51
N ASP A 24 6.81 -14.42 17.07
CA ASP A 24 7.02 -15.67 16.35
C ASP A 24 5.68 -16.28 15.92
N LEU A 25 5.44 -16.33 14.61
CA LEU A 25 4.28 -16.93 13.96
C LEU A 25 4.70 -18.00 12.94
N ARG A 26 5.85 -18.63 13.16
CA ARG A 26 6.45 -19.60 12.23
C ARG A 26 5.66 -20.91 12.15
N GLY A 27 5.52 -21.47 10.94
CA GLY A 27 5.06 -22.86 10.78
C GLY A 27 3.57 -23.10 11.04
N LEU A 28 2.76 -22.05 11.14
CA LEU A 28 1.34 -22.14 11.53
C LEU A 28 0.40 -22.40 10.34
N GLN A 29 0.96 -22.55 9.14
CA GLN A 29 0.21 -22.70 7.88
C GLN A 29 -0.84 -21.59 7.71
N ILE A 30 -0.46 -20.34 8.00
CA ILE A 30 -1.32 -19.17 7.87
C ILE A 30 -1.53 -18.88 6.39
N PRO A 31 -2.78 -18.87 5.88
CA PRO A 31 -3.06 -18.62 4.47
C PRO A 31 -3.13 -17.13 4.11
N ALA A 32 -3.49 -16.28 5.07
CA ALA A 32 -3.62 -14.84 4.91
C ALA A 32 -3.34 -14.11 6.24
N ILE A 33 -2.79 -12.90 6.15
CA ILE A 33 -2.61 -12.02 7.29
C ILE A 33 -3.97 -11.41 7.64
N GLU A 34 -4.41 -11.61 8.88
CA GLU A 34 -5.65 -11.07 9.42
C GLU A 34 -5.46 -10.79 10.92
N ASN A 35 -6.28 -9.93 11.51
CA ASN A 35 -6.34 -9.69 12.96
C ASN A 35 -5.03 -9.23 13.63
N LEU A 36 -4.01 -8.81 12.88
CA LEU A 36 -2.74 -8.33 13.45
C LEU A 36 -2.89 -7.07 14.32
N GLY A 37 -4.04 -6.37 14.27
CA GLY A 37 -4.35 -5.31 15.22
C GLY A 37 -4.30 -5.79 16.68
N ALA A 38 -4.53 -7.08 16.94
CA ALA A 38 -4.38 -7.69 18.26
C ALA A 38 -2.95 -7.62 18.81
N ALA A 39 -1.93 -7.46 17.95
CA ALA A 39 -0.52 -7.32 18.35
C ALA A 39 -0.16 -5.90 18.86
N ARG A 40 -1.11 -4.94 18.81
CA ARG A 40 -1.05 -3.60 19.41
C ARG A 40 0.22 -2.77 19.10
N ASP A 41 0.79 -2.92 17.89
CA ASP A 41 2.00 -2.22 17.43
C ASP A 41 3.19 -2.30 18.42
N GLN A 42 3.30 -3.41 19.16
CA GLN A 42 4.34 -3.58 20.18
C GLN A 42 5.65 -4.16 19.64
N HIS A 43 5.62 -4.75 18.44
CA HIS A 43 6.68 -5.57 17.90
C HIS A 43 7.54 -4.80 16.89
N ASP A 44 8.86 -4.95 17.01
CA ASP A 44 9.85 -4.41 16.09
C ASP A 44 10.07 -5.36 14.88
N ALA A 45 9.85 -6.66 15.08
CA ALA A 45 9.97 -7.69 14.06
C ALA A 45 8.79 -8.67 14.08
N LEU A 46 8.36 -9.15 12.91
CA LEU A 46 7.44 -10.27 12.79
C LEU A 46 8.09 -11.40 11.99
N ASP A 47 8.02 -12.61 12.54
CA ASP A 47 8.46 -13.81 11.86
C ASP A 47 7.26 -14.66 11.41
N LEU A 48 7.00 -14.63 10.11
CA LEU A 48 5.94 -15.36 9.42
C LEU A 48 6.55 -16.45 8.50
N THR A 49 7.78 -16.89 8.78
CA THR A 49 8.46 -17.93 8.02
C THR A 49 7.67 -19.25 8.02
N ASP A 50 7.79 -20.04 6.95
CA ASP A 50 7.16 -21.37 6.81
C ASP A 50 5.63 -21.33 6.95
N ASN A 51 4.97 -20.36 6.28
CA ASN A 51 3.52 -20.26 6.22
C ASN A 51 3.01 -20.44 4.78
N SER A 52 1.72 -20.20 4.55
CA SER A 52 1.06 -20.38 3.24
C SER A 52 0.52 -19.07 2.67
N LEU A 53 1.16 -17.94 3.02
CA LEU A 53 0.73 -16.62 2.58
C LEU A 53 0.89 -16.48 1.07
N THR A 54 -0.15 -16.00 0.39
CA THR A 54 -0.16 -15.78 -1.07
C THR A 54 -0.02 -14.32 -1.47
N VAL A 55 -0.42 -13.41 -0.59
CA VAL A 55 -0.35 -11.96 -0.80
C VAL A 55 0.13 -11.31 0.50
N LEU A 56 1.04 -10.34 0.39
CA LEU A 56 1.41 -9.48 1.51
C LEU A 56 0.45 -8.29 1.56
N SER A 57 -0.64 -8.45 2.31
CA SER A 57 -1.67 -7.41 2.51
C SER A 57 -2.18 -7.43 3.95
N ASN A 58 -3.19 -6.60 4.25
CA ASN A 58 -3.94 -6.60 5.52
C ASN A 58 -3.07 -6.37 6.76
N LEU A 59 -1.93 -5.71 6.60
CA LEU A 59 -1.13 -5.25 7.73
C LEU A 59 -1.81 -4.02 8.33
N PRO A 60 -2.09 -3.99 9.65
CA PRO A 60 -2.55 -2.78 10.31
C PRO A 60 -1.43 -1.72 10.28
N LEU A 61 -1.78 -0.47 10.59
CA LEU A 61 -0.78 0.57 10.81
C LEU A 61 0.14 0.15 11.97
N SER A 62 1.39 -0.18 11.64
CA SER A 62 2.42 -0.56 12.59
C SER A 62 3.62 0.35 12.40
N ARG A 63 3.74 1.35 13.27
CA ARG A 63 4.81 2.36 13.21
C ARG A 63 6.12 1.82 13.77
N ARG A 64 6.03 0.82 14.64
CA ARG A 64 7.20 0.22 15.30
C ARG A 64 7.88 -0.85 14.46
N LEU A 65 7.12 -1.51 13.58
CA LEU A 65 7.62 -2.63 12.79
C LEU A 65 8.73 -2.19 11.82
N LYS A 66 9.90 -2.83 11.95
CA LYS A 66 11.11 -2.60 11.15
C LYS A 66 11.51 -3.79 10.30
N THR A 67 11.20 -5.01 10.76
CA THR A 67 11.68 -6.24 10.14
C THR A 67 10.52 -7.21 9.88
N LEU A 68 10.40 -7.68 8.64
CA LEU A 68 9.44 -8.70 8.23
C LEU A 68 10.17 -9.91 7.65
N HIS A 69 10.03 -11.07 8.31
CA HIS A 69 10.49 -12.35 7.80
C HIS A 69 9.31 -13.13 7.21
N LEU A 70 9.34 -13.36 5.90
CA LEU A 70 8.29 -14.04 5.14
C LEU A 70 8.87 -15.20 4.32
N SER A 71 9.96 -15.80 4.79
CA SER A 71 10.65 -16.87 4.07
C SER A 71 9.75 -18.10 3.92
N ASN A 72 9.91 -18.85 2.82
CA ASN A 72 9.17 -20.10 2.57
C ASN A 72 7.65 -19.91 2.64
N ASN A 73 7.13 -18.94 1.91
CA ASN A 73 5.71 -18.71 1.72
C ASN A 73 5.36 -18.85 0.22
N ARG A 74 4.15 -18.46 -0.19
CA ARG A 74 3.68 -18.50 -1.58
C ARG A 74 3.35 -17.11 -2.10
N ILE A 75 4.01 -16.08 -1.58
CA ILE A 75 3.68 -14.68 -1.86
C ILE A 75 3.97 -14.40 -3.33
N ALA A 76 2.94 -14.04 -4.07
CA ALA A 76 3.01 -13.66 -5.49
C ALA A 76 2.68 -12.18 -5.72
N ALA A 77 2.16 -11.49 -4.71
CA ALA A 77 1.72 -10.10 -4.82
C ALA A 77 1.93 -9.33 -3.51
N LEU A 78 2.15 -8.03 -3.64
CA LEU A 78 2.29 -7.08 -2.54
C LEU A 78 1.16 -6.05 -2.60
N SER A 79 0.65 -5.64 -1.44
CA SER A 79 -0.35 -4.56 -1.37
C SER A 79 0.27 -3.21 -1.77
N PRO A 80 -0.38 -2.41 -2.63
CA PRO A 80 0.07 -1.04 -2.94
C PRO A 80 0.23 -0.14 -1.70
N ASN A 81 -0.60 -0.39 -0.68
CA ASN A 81 -0.66 0.41 0.55
C ASN A 81 0.33 -0.07 1.62
N LEU A 82 1.27 -0.96 1.29
CA LEU A 82 2.25 -1.50 2.25
C LEU A 82 3.04 -0.39 2.95
N HIS A 83 3.34 0.70 2.24
CA HIS A 83 4.04 1.87 2.78
C HIS A 83 3.21 2.68 3.79
N VAL A 84 1.88 2.59 3.72
CA VAL A 84 0.97 3.21 4.70
C VAL A 84 0.88 2.34 5.95
N SER A 85 0.75 1.01 5.77
CA SER A 85 0.68 0.06 6.87
C SER A 85 1.98 -0.01 7.68
N CYS A 86 3.14 -0.05 7.03
CA CYS A 86 4.44 -0.22 7.68
C CYS A 86 5.43 0.85 7.22
N PRO A 87 5.21 2.13 7.62
CA PRO A 87 5.96 3.26 7.07
C PRO A 87 7.45 3.22 7.41
N ASN A 88 7.84 2.56 8.50
CA ASN A 88 9.22 2.51 9.00
C ASN A 88 9.91 1.16 8.71
N LEU A 89 9.37 0.35 7.80
CA LEU A 89 9.96 -0.94 7.48
C LEU A 89 11.35 -0.76 6.85
N THR A 90 12.35 -1.45 7.40
CA THR A 90 13.74 -1.38 6.97
C THR A 90 14.23 -2.67 6.33
N THR A 91 13.69 -3.81 6.76
CA THR A 91 14.13 -5.15 6.34
C THR A 91 12.92 -5.96 5.91
N LEU A 92 12.93 -6.43 4.67
CA LEU A 92 11.90 -7.31 4.10
C LEU A 92 12.56 -8.56 3.51
N ILE A 93 12.28 -9.72 4.08
CA ILE A 93 12.83 -11.00 3.63
C ILE A 93 11.71 -11.81 2.98
N LEU A 94 11.76 -11.95 1.66
CA LEU A 94 10.83 -12.70 0.82
C LEU A 94 11.49 -13.95 0.22
N THR A 95 12.51 -14.51 0.85
CA THR A 95 13.22 -15.70 0.34
C THR A 95 12.27 -16.89 0.12
N ASN A 96 12.43 -17.59 -1.00
CA ASN A 96 11.60 -18.74 -1.39
C ASN A 96 10.10 -18.40 -1.37
N ASN A 97 9.70 -17.46 -2.22
CA ASN A 97 8.31 -17.09 -2.49
C ASN A 97 8.01 -17.22 -4.00
N ASN A 98 6.86 -16.72 -4.44
CA ASN A 98 6.38 -16.89 -5.82
C ASN A 98 6.18 -15.55 -6.55
N VAL A 99 7.03 -14.56 -6.30
CA VAL A 99 7.01 -13.29 -7.06
C VAL A 99 7.60 -13.54 -8.44
N GLN A 100 6.84 -13.21 -9.50
CA GLN A 100 7.19 -13.64 -10.86
C GLN A 100 7.62 -12.51 -11.80
N GLN A 101 7.02 -11.33 -11.66
CA GLN A 101 7.25 -10.19 -12.55
C GLN A 101 7.85 -9.00 -11.80
N LEU A 102 8.55 -8.14 -12.54
CA LEU A 102 9.16 -6.92 -11.99
C LEU A 102 8.10 -5.90 -11.56
N GLY A 103 6.97 -5.81 -12.27
CA GLY A 103 5.84 -4.96 -11.89
C GLY A 103 5.15 -5.39 -10.60
N ASP A 104 5.25 -6.67 -10.19
CA ASP A 104 4.67 -7.13 -8.91
C ASP A 104 5.35 -6.47 -7.69
N LEU A 105 6.59 -5.96 -7.89
CA LEU A 105 7.41 -5.32 -6.86
C LEU A 105 7.25 -3.79 -6.83
N GLU A 106 6.47 -3.23 -7.74
CA GLU A 106 6.21 -1.79 -7.86
C GLU A 106 5.72 -1.14 -6.55
N PRO A 107 4.92 -1.81 -5.68
CA PRO A 107 4.55 -1.26 -4.37
C PRO A 107 5.73 -0.89 -3.47
N LEU A 108 6.90 -1.54 -3.64
CA LEU A 108 8.07 -1.30 -2.81
C LEU A 108 8.72 0.07 -3.06
N GLN A 109 8.47 0.72 -4.20
CA GLN A 109 9.09 2.01 -4.52
C GLN A 109 8.74 3.12 -3.50
N HIS A 110 7.58 3.01 -2.87
CA HIS A 110 7.09 3.99 -1.88
C HIS A 110 7.71 3.80 -0.49
N MET A 111 8.45 2.70 -0.26
CA MET A 111 9.04 2.37 1.03
C MET A 111 10.33 3.16 1.26
N ARG A 112 10.22 4.33 1.89
CA ARG A 112 11.35 5.29 2.05
C ARG A 112 12.52 4.79 2.90
N TYR A 113 12.28 3.82 3.78
CA TYR A 113 13.31 3.31 4.70
C TYR A 113 13.76 1.87 4.39
N LEU A 114 13.21 1.25 3.34
CA LEU A 114 13.54 -0.13 2.98
C LEU A 114 15.01 -0.22 2.54
N THR A 115 15.83 -0.82 3.39
CA THR A 115 17.29 -0.84 3.29
C THR A 115 17.80 -2.23 2.91
N TYR A 116 17.14 -3.28 3.39
CA TYR A 116 17.52 -4.68 3.19
C TYR A 116 16.35 -5.43 2.56
N LEU A 117 16.59 -6.04 1.41
CA LEU A 117 15.62 -6.86 0.69
C LEU A 117 16.26 -8.16 0.24
N SER A 118 15.55 -9.26 0.44
CA SER A 118 15.93 -10.56 -0.12
C SER A 118 14.75 -11.15 -0.87
N LEU A 119 14.97 -11.47 -2.15
CA LEU A 119 14.05 -12.13 -3.08
C LEU A 119 14.67 -13.43 -3.63
N LEU A 120 15.74 -13.93 -3.00
CA LEU A 120 16.32 -15.25 -3.31
C LEU A 120 15.23 -16.32 -3.43
N GLY A 121 15.35 -17.20 -4.43
CA GLY A 121 14.38 -18.29 -4.63
C GLY A 121 13.02 -17.85 -5.16
N ASN A 122 12.87 -16.61 -5.64
CA ASN A 122 11.69 -16.18 -6.40
C ASN A 122 11.97 -16.19 -7.91
N PRO A 123 11.01 -16.56 -8.77
CA PRO A 123 11.16 -16.53 -10.23
C PRO A 123 11.54 -15.15 -10.80
N VAL A 124 11.15 -14.06 -10.15
CA VAL A 124 11.49 -12.69 -10.57
C VAL A 124 13.00 -12.46 -10.71
N ARG A 125 13.82 -13.20 -9.95
CA ARG A 125 15.29 -13.06 -9.99
C ARG A 125 15.89 -13.42 -11.34
N GLU A 126 15.26 -14.33 -12.08
CA GLU A 126 15.71 -14.77 -13.41
C GLU A 126 15.29 -13.82 -14.52
N ARG A 127 14.47 -12.79 -14.21
CA ARG A 127 14.04 -11.79 -15.18
C ARG A 127 15.21 -10.88 -15.59
N LYS A 128 15.20 -10.49 -16.86
CA LYS A 128 16.16 -9.50 -17.38
C LYS A 128 16.00 -8.19 -16.62
N TYR A 129 17.13 -7.54 -16.34
CA TYR A 129 17.22 -6.27 -15.62
C TYR A 129 16.68 -6.29 -14.18
N TYR A 130 16.52 -7.47 -13.56
CA TYR A 130 15.99 -7.60 -12.20
C TYR A 130 16.74 -6.72 -11.19
N ARG A 131 18.07 -6.80 -11.19
CA ARG A 131 18.90 -6.10 -10.22
C ARG A 131 18.85 -4.59 -10.46
N GLU A 132 19.01 -4.15 -11.70
CA GLU A 132 18.93 -2.75 -12.10
C GLU A 132 17.56 -2.16 -11.78
N TRP A 133 16.49 -2.90 -12.06
CA TRP A 133 15.10 -2.51 -11.77
C TRP A 133 14.90 -2.22 -10.29
N MET A 134 15.32 -3.15 -9.43
CA MET A 134 15.19 -3.00 -7.99
C MET A 134 16.03 -1.84 -7.44
N VAL A 135 17.25 -1.67 -7.96
CA VAL A 135 18.14 -0.56 -7.58
C VAL A 135 17.56 0.79 -8.00
N TRP A 136 16.87 0.86 -9.13
CA TRP A 136 16.25 2.08 -9.65
C TRP A 136 14.94 2.44 -8.93
N ARG A 137 14.01 1.48 -8.81
CA ARG A 137 12.71 1.70 -8.15
C ARG A 137 12.86 1.93 -6.64
N CYS A 138 13.70 1.14 -5.95
CA CYS A 138 13.88 1.25 -4.50
C CYS A 138 15.13 2.07 -4.15
N LYS A 139 15.02 3.40 -4.17
CA LYS A 139 16.17 4.31 -3.96
C LYS A 139 16.85 4.15 -2.59
N ALA A 140 16.11 3.82 -1.54
CA ALA A 140 16.63 3.63 -0.18
C ALA A 140 17.40 2.31 0.01
N LEU A 141 17.26 1.35 -0.92
CA LEU A 141 17.78 0.00 -0.77
C LEU A 141 19.30 0.00 -0.79
N ARG A 142 19.94 -0.59 0.23
CA ARG A 142 21.41 -0.68 0.33
C ARG A 142 21.94 -2.06 0.04
N VAL A 143 21.16 -3.09 0.35
CA VAL A 143 21.53 -4.50 0.18
C VAL A 143 20.36 -5.23 -0.46
N LEU A 144 20.62 -5.87 -1.60
CA LEU A 144 19.67 -6.72 -2.31
C LEU A 144 20.27 -8.12 -2.41
N ASP A 145 19.52 -9.13 -1.97
CA ASP A 145 19.93 -10.54 -2.03
C ASP A 145 21.29 -10.79 -1.36
N PHE A 146 21.50 -10.13 -0.21
CA PHE A 146 22.77 -10.12 0.55
C PHE A 146 23.97 -9.52 -0.18
N ILE A 147 23.75 -8.87 -1.33
CA ILE A 147 24.79 -8.18 -2.09
C ILE A 147 24.58 -6.66 -1.95
N ARG A 148 25.62 -5.97 -1.49
CA ARG A 148 25.62 -4.51 -1.37
C ARG A 148 25.47 -3.85 -2.74
N ILE A 149 24.59 -2.86 -2.83
CA ILE A 149 24.38 -2.05 -4.03
C ILE A 149 25.47 -0.97 -4.09
N ARG A 150 26.14 -0.86 -5.23
CA ARG A 150 27.16 0.17 -5.49
C ARG A 150 26.60 1.32 -6.32
N GLU A 151 27.23 2.48 -6.21
CA GLU A 151 26.80 3.68 -6.96
C GLU A 151 26.90 3.50 -8.47
N ARG A 152 27.91 2.74 -8.96
CA ARG A 152 28.04 2.38 -10.37
C ARG A 152 26.79 1.67 -10.91
N GLU A 153 26.20 0.79 -10.12
CA GLU A 153 24.98 0.05 -10.50
C GLU A 153 23.77 0.97 -10.51
N ARG A 154 23.69 1.95 -9.59
CA ARG A 154 22.65 2.99 -9.59
C ARG A 154 22.73 3.87 -10.83
N ALA A 155 23.93 4.34 -11.17
CA ALA A 155 24.15 5.14 -12.37
C ALA A 155 23.74 4.37 -13.62
N HIS A 156 24.15 3.09 -13.74
CA HIS A 156 23.76 2.23 -14.85
C HIS A 156 22.24 2.04 -14.93
N ALA A 157 21.57 1.75 -13.81
CA ALA A 157 20.13 1.60 -13.79
C ALA A 157 19.39 2.88 -14.18
N ARG A 158 19.89 4.06 -13.76
CA ARG A 158 19.36 5.36 -14.22
C ARG A 158 19.47 5.52 -15.72
N THR A 159 20.62 5.19 -16.34
CA THR A 159 20.78 5.29 -17.79
C THR A 159 19.87 4.34 -18.58
N LEU A 160 19.49 3.21 -17.99
CA LEU A 160 18.58 2.26 -18.62
C LEU A 160 17.11 2.69 -18.56
N PHE A 161 16.70 3.27 -17.43
CA PHE A 161 15.27 3.50 -17.15
C PHE A 161 14.83 4.96 -17.21
N LEU A 162 15.77 5.92 -17.23
CA LEU A 162 15.48 7.34 -17.36
C LEU A 162 16.04 7.89 -18.67
N THR A 163 15.27 8.74 -19.33
CA THR A 163 15.75 9.58 -20.42
C THR A 163 16.59 10.74 -19.87
N PRO A 164 17.35 11.48 -20.72
CA PRO A 164 18.06 12.68 -20.29
C PRO A 164 17.18 13.73 -19.61
N ASP A 165 15.88 13.76 -19.94
CA ASP A 165 14.88 14.66 -19.36
C ASP A 165 14.27 14.13 -18.05
N GLU A 166 14.88 13.10 -17.44
CA GLU A 166 14.41 12.40 -16.24
C GLU A 166 13.02 11.76 -16.36
N LEU A 167 12.56 11.45 -17.58
CA LEU A 167 11.32 10.73 -17.83
C LEU A 167 11.54 9.22 -17.86
N GLU A 168 10.53 8.45 -17.47
CA GLU A 168 10.59 6.98 -17.58
C GLU A 168 10.67 6.55 -19.05
N THR A 169 11.61 5.65 -19.34
CA THR A 169 11.73 5.04 -20.68
C THR A 169 10.56 4.09 -20.97
N ALA A 170 10.30 3.83 -22.25
CA ALA A 170 9.29 2.85 -22.66
C ALA A 170 9.53 1.44 -22.05
N LEU A 171 10.80 1.05 -21.88
CA LEU A 171 11.17 -0.18 -21.19
C LEU A 171 10.67 -0.16 -19.74
N ALA A 172 10.87 0.94 -19.02
CA ALA A 172 10.44 1.05 -17.64
C ALA A 172 8.92 0.96 -17.51
N THR A 173 8.18 1.64 -18.39
CA THR A 173 6.71 1.56 -18.42
C THR A 173 6.21 0.15 -18.76
N GLN A 174 6.87 -0.55 -19.69
CA GLN A 174 6.53 -1.94 -20.02
C GLN A 174 6.79 -2.90 -18.84
N LEU A 175 7.91 -2.76 -18.15
CA LEU A 175 8.24 -3.60 -17.00
C LEU A 175 7.29 -3.34 -15.82
N ALA A 176 6.94 -2.08 -15.56
CA ALA A 176 5.99 -1.70 -14.50
C ALA A 176 4.56 -2.19 -14.79
N SER A 177 4.11 -2.13 -16.04
CA SER A 177 2.77 -2.60 -16.42
C SER A 177 2.66 -4.13 -16.49
N THR A 178 3.77 -4.85 -16.58
CA THR A 178 3.79 -6.31 -16.57
C THR A 178 3.62 -6.82 -15.14
N ILE A 179 2.36 -7.01 -14.74
CA ILE A 179 1.97 -7.54 -13.43
C ILE A 179 1.24 -8.87 -13.57
N THR A 180 1.37 -9.73 -12.56
CA THR A 180 0.59 -10.97 -12.46
C THR A 180 -0.86 -10.70 -12.13
N THR A 181 -1.75 -11.64 -12.45
CA THR A 181 -3.18 -11.56 -12.08
C THR A 181 -3.37 -11.42 -10.56
N SER A 182 -2.52 -12.07 -9.76
CA SER A 182 -2.50 -11.93 -8.29
C SER A 182 -2.18 -10.51 -7.85
N ALA A 183 -1.19 -9.87 -8.47
CA ALA A 183 -0.83 -8.48 -8.16
C ALA A 183 -1.90 -7.50 -8.62
N ALA A 184 -2.49 -7.69 -9.80
CA ALA A 184 -3.60 -6.89 -10.29
C ALA A 184 -4.82 -6.96 -9.36
N LYS A 185 -5.16 -8.17 -8.88
CA LYS A 185 -6.24 -8.37 -7.90
C LYS A 185 -5.92 -7.72 -6.55
N ALA A 186 -4.69 -7.83 -6.06
CA ALA A 186 -4.26 -7.19 -4.82
C ALA A 186 -4.36 -5.66 -4.90
N ALA A 187 -3.99 -5.08 -6.05
CA ALA A 187 -4.14 -3.65 -6.29
C ALA A 187 -5.61 -3.21 -6.30
N ALA A 188 -6.48 -3.94 -6.99
CA ALA A 188 -7.92 -3.66 -7.01
C ALA A 188 -8.56 -3.73 -5.61
N ALA A 189 -8.16 -4.71 -4.78
CA ALA A 189 -8.66 -4.85 -3.42
C ALA A 189 -8.28 -3.67 -2.51
N SER A 190 -7.10 -3.07 -2.71
CA SER A 190 -6.62 -1.95 -1.90
C SER A 190 -7.32 -0.61 -2.17
N ILE A 191 -7.96 -0.44 -3.33
CA ILE A 191 -8.74 0.77 -3.68
C ILE A 191 -10.04 0.86 -2.85
N ILE A 192 -10.52 -0.28 -2.34
CA ILE A 192 -11.78 -0.38 -1.59
C ILE A 192 -11.56 -0.02 -0.10
N ASP A 193 -10.32 -0.16 0.39
CA ASP A 193 -9.96 -0.10 1.82
C ASP A 193 -9.27 1.21 2.22
N GLU A 194 -9.29 2.26 1.38
CA GLU A 194 -8.75 3.56 1.76
C GLU A 194 -9.70 4.21 2.81
N PRO A 195 -9.29 4.35 4.09
CA PRO A 195 -10.01 5.20 5.00
C PRO A 195 -9.57 6.61 4.67
N SER A 196 -10.19 7.20 3.65
CA SER A 196 -10.01 8.64 3.42
C SER A 196 -10.35 9.34 4.73
N ALA A 197 -9.38 10.06 5.29
CA ALA A 197 -9.55 10.91 6.46
C ALA A 197 -10.64 11.99 6.25
N ALA A 198 -11.23 12.09 5.05
CA ALA A 198 -12.44 12.86 4.76
C ALA A 198 -13.76 12.19 5.18
N ARG A 199 -13.76 10.90 5.61
CA ARG A 199 -14.97 10.20 6.08
C ARG A 199 -15.23 10.30 7.60
N ALA A 200 -14.34 10.93 8.36
CA ALA A 200 -14.52 11.16 9.80
C ALA A 200 -15.54 12.27 10.14
N ALA A 201 -16.35 12.73 9.18
CA ALA A 201 -17.44 13.67 9.39
C ALA A 201 -18.83 13.12 9.02
N SER A 202 -19.00 11.80 8.88
CA SER A 202 -20.33 11.25 8.59
C SER A 202 -20.58 9.88 9.20
N SER A 203 -20.72 9.81 10.53
CA SER A 203 -21.68 8.87 11.14
C SER A 203 -21.99 9.23 12.60
N ALA A 204 -23.22 9.73 12.78
CA ALA A 204 -24.08 9.65 13.96
C ALA A 204 -23.89 10.62 15.14
N GLY A 205 -24.66 11.72 15.09
CA GLY A 205 -25.45 12.21 16.22
C GLY A 205 -26.92 12.29 15.78
N PRO A 206 -27.91 11.86 16.60
CA PRO A 206 -29.32 11.89 16.23
C PRO A 206 -29.89 13.30 16.47
N GLY A 207 -30.18 14.02 15.39
CA GLY A 207 -30.89 15.32 15.45
C GLY A 207 -30.25 16.38 14.56
N GLY A 208 -30.92 16.70 13.45
CA GLY A 208 -30.54 17.78 12.54
C GLY A 208 -30.56 17.34 11.08
N LYS A 209 -31.65 17.63 10.36
CA LYS A 209 -31.86 17.30 8.95
C LYS A 209 -30.87 18.08 8.07
N ALA A 210 -29.93 17.39 7.42
CA ALA A 210 -29.11 17.96 6.34
C ALA A 210 -29.50 17.25 5.03
N GLY A 211 -29.76 18.03 3.97
CA GLY A 211 -30.32 17.61 2.66
C GLY A 211 -29.47 16.68 1.79
N ARG A 212 -29.71 16.69 0.47
CA ARG A 212 -29.07 15.77 -0.49
C ARG A 212 -28.09 16.54 -1.39
N LEU A 213 -26.98 15.90 -1.76
CA LEU A 213 -26.00 16.44 -2.70
C LEU A 213 -26.60 16.60 -4.11
N MET A 214 -26.40 17.77 -4.73
CA MET A 214 -27.02 18.11 -6.02
C MET A 214 -26.46 17.33 -7.21
N THR A 215 -27.36 16.76 -8.02
CA THR A 215 -27.05 16.14 -9.31
C THR A 215 -26.73 17.18 -10.38
N ALA A 216 -26.11 16.76 -11.49
CA ALA A 216 -25.67 17.66 -12.56
C ALA A 216 -26.84 18.41 -13.24
N GLU A 217 -28.00 17.76 -13.36
CA GLU A 217 -29.22 18.34 -13.92
C GLU A 217 -29.81 19.43 -13.02
N GLU A 218 -29.79 19.21 -11.70
CA GLU A 218 -30.33 20.19 -10.74
C GLU A 218 -29.42 21.43 -10.65
N LYS A 219 -28.10 21.27 -10.78
CA LYS A 219 -27.17 22.41 -10.91
C LYS A 219 -27.44 23.24 -12.16
N ALA A 220 -27.80 22.61 -13.27
CA ALA A 220 -28.19 23.33 -14.48
C ALA A 220 -29.51 24.11 -14.28
N ARG A 221 -30.47 23.52 -13.56
CA ARG A 221 -31.74 24.18 -13.23
C ARG A 221 -31.56 25.40 -12.33
N ILE A 222 -30.69 25.33 -11.33
CA ILE A 222 -30.38 26.48 -10.46
C ILE A 222 -29.64 27.58 -11.24
N LYS A 223 -28.71 27.24 -12.12
CA LYS A 223 -28.06 28.24 -12.99
C LYS A 223 -29.06 28.96 -13.90
N ALA A 224 -30.03 28.23 -14.46
CA ALA A 224 -31.11 28.83 -15.24
C ALA A 224 -32.03 29.71 -14.39
N ALA A 225 -32.29 29.33 -13.13
CA ALA A 225 -33.08 30.14 -12.20
C ALA A 225 -32.37 31.44 -11.80
N ILE A 226 -31.04 31.41 -11.58
CA ILE A 226 -30.23 32.61 -11.33
C ILE A 226 -30.35 33.60 -12.49
N ALA A 227 -30.31 33.10 -13.74
CA ALA A 227 -30.43 33.93 -14.93
C ALA A 227 -31.82 34.58 -15.10
N LYS A 228 -32.85 34.04 -14.44
CA LYS A 228 -34.25 34.52 -14.53
C LYS A 228 -34.68 35.35 -13.31
N ALA A 229 -33.97 35.25 -12.19
CA ALA A 229 -34.31 35.95 -10.96
C ALA A 229 -34.11 37.48 -11.10
N THR A 230 -35.10 38.26 -10.66
CA THR A 230 -35.11 39.73 -10.77
C THR A 230 -34.79 40.44 -9.46
N SER A 231 -34.76 39.71 -8.34
CA SER A 231 -34.40 40.23 -7.01
C SER A 231 -32.97 39.86 -6.62
N ALA A 232 -32.23 40.85 -6.12
CA ALA A 232 -30.85 40.67 -5.68
C ALA A 232 -30.71 39.70 -4.48
N GLU A 233 -31.75 39.56 -3.66
CA GLU A 233 -31.77 38.62 -2.54
C GLU A 233 -31.95 37.18 -3.01
N GLU A 234 -32.78 36.97 -4.03
CA GLU A 234 -33.04 35.66 -4.63
C GLU A 234 -31.80 35.14 -5.37
N ILE A 235 -31.10 36.01 -6.09
CA ILE A 235 -29.82 35.69 -6.75
C ILE A 235 -28.79 35.23 -5.70
N LYS A 236 -28.62 35.98 -4.61
CA LYS A 236 -27.66 35.63 -3.54
C LYS A 236 -27.99 34.29 -2.86
N ALA A 237 -29.27 33.99 -2.67
CA ALA A 237 -29.70 32.71 -2.10
C ALA A 237 -29.39 31.54 -3.04
N LEU A 238 -29.71 31.67 -4.33
CA LEU A 238 -29.45 30.63 -5.34
C LEU A 238 -27.95 30.43 -5.59
N GLU A 239 -27.15 31.50 -5.59
CA GLU A 239 -25.69 31.41 -5.69
C GLU A 239 -25.07 30.72 -4.47
N ARG A 240 -25.59 30.99 -3.26
CA ARG A 240 -25.15 30.30 -2.04
C ARG A 240 -25.46 28.80 -2.13
N SER A 241 -26.67 28.43 -2.56
CA SER A 241 -27.05 27.03 -2.76
C SER A 241 -26.18 26.32 -3.82
N LEU A 242 -25.81 27.02 -4.91
CA LEU A 242 -24.91 26.47 -5.93
C LEU A 242 -23.47 26.28 -5.41
N ARG A 243 -23.00 27.20 -4.56
CA ARG A 243 -21.66 27.15 -3.96
C ARG A 243 -21.56 26.06 -2.89
N GLU A 244 -22.59 25.91 -2.08
CA GLU A 244 -22.63 24.93 -1.00
C GLU A 244 -22.94 23.52 -1.53
N GLY A 245 -23.67 23.39 -2.65
CA GLY A 245 -23.89 22.11 -3.32
C GLY A 245 -24.97 21.24 -2.68
N TRP A 246 -25.81 21.83 -1.83
CA TRP A 246 -26.94 21.19 -1.14
C TRP A 246 -28.25 21.87 -1.52
N ILE A 247 -29.31 21.08 -1.72
CA ILE A 247 -30.68 21.61 -1.79
C ILE A 247 -31.33 21.49 -0.41
N PRO A 248 -31.83 22.57 0.19
CA PRO A 248 -32.75 22.47 1.31
C PRO A 248 -34.02 21.76 0.83
N GLN A 249 -34.43 20.67 1.49
CA GLN A 249 -35.79 20.16 1.30
C GLN A 249 -36.77 21.05 2.06
N GLU A 250 -37.87 21.41 1.43
CA GLU A 250 -39.04 22.01 2.10
C GLU A 250 -39.60 21.08 3.19
#